data_AF-A0AAV0R721-F1
#
_entry.id   AF-A0AAV0R721-F1
#
_cell.length_a   1.000
_cell.length_b   1.000
_cell.length_c   1.000
_cell.angle_alpha   90.00
_cell.angle_beta   90.00
_cell.angle_gamma   90.00
#
_symmetry.space_group_name_H-M   'P 1'
#
loop_
_entity.id
_entity.type
_entity.pdbx_description
1 polymer ?
#
loop_
_entity_poly.entity_id
_entity_poly.type
_entity_poly.pdbx_seq_one_letter_code
_entity_poly.pdbx_strand_id
1 'polypeptide(L)'
;MEQYHHHYYSSLYLNLLLLFLSLISLAVATIFYKHKSQYHRHVNLPPGRRGLPYVGETLDFLSTGWKGRPENFVLDRVREFSSNVFKTHIVGKPTAVLSGAEGNKFVFTNENKLFVAWWPDSVNKIFPFTETSSVAEESRRMRRLLPQFMKPEALQRYVGVMDDVARRHFASSWEGRDAVEVFPLAKNYTFWVACRLFLSLDDPERIAEFVVPFKDVATGMLTNKITQFR
;
A
#
# COMPACT_ATOMS: atom_id res chain seq x y z
N MET A 1 20.03 -12.58 -53.47
CA MET A 1 20.45 -12.98 -52.10
C MET A 1 21.32 -11.92 -51.43
N GLU A 2 22.31 -11.32 -52.11
CA GLU A 2 23.23 -10.32 -51.51
C GLU A 2 22.55 -9.08 -50.91
N GLN A 3 21.53 -8.53 -51.57
CA GLN A 3 20.80 -7.36 -51.07
C GLN A 3 20.06 -7.62 -49.75
N TYR A 4 19.61 -8.86 -49.54
CA TYR A 4 18.92 -9.30 -48.32
C TYR A 4 19.91 -9.45 -47.15
N HIS A 5 21.10 -9.99 -47.43
CA HIS A 5 22.19 -10.06 -46.45
C HIS A 5 22.64 -8.66 -46.02
N HIS A 6 22.81 -7.72 -46.96
CA HIS A 6 23.26 -6.37 -46.63
C HIS A 6 22.24 -5.60 -45.77
N HIS A 7 20.93 -5.79 -46.00
CA HIS A 7 19.89 -5.19 -45.17
C HIS A 7 19.86 -5.79 -43.76
N TYR A 8 20.06 -7.11 -43.64
CA TYR A 8 20.11 -7.81 -42.36
C TYR A 8 21.31 -7.36 -41.50
N TYR A 9 22.51 -7.30 -42.07
CA TYR A 9 23.70 -6.83 -41.34
C TYR A 9 23.54 -5.38 -40.89
N SER A 10 23.03 -4.49 -41.75
CA SER A 10 22.78 -3.08 -41.41
C SER A 10 21.81 -2.94 -40.22
N SER A 11 20.71 -3.71 -40.22
CA SER A 11 19.75 -3.73 -39.10
C SER A 11 20.39 -4.26 -37.81
N LEU A 12 21.22 -5.30 -37.88
CA LEU A 12 21.91 -5.87 -36.73
C LEU A 12 22.90 -4.88 -36.09
N TYR A 13 23.69 -4.17 -36.89
CA TYR A 13 24.62 -3.14 -36.40
C TYR A 13 23.87 -1.96 -35.75
N LEU A 14 22.75 -1.52 -36.33
CA LEU A 14 21.91 -0.47 -35.74
C LEU A 14 21.37 -0.90 -34.37
N ASN A 15 20.85 -2.12 -34.25
CA ASN A 15 20.36 -2.66 -32.98
C ASN A 15 21.47 -2.76 -31.92
N LEU A 16 22.67 -3.24 -32.31
CA LEU A 16 23.84 -3.30 -31.43
C LEU A 16 24.27 -1.90 -30.97
N LEU A 17 24.27 -0.90 -31.86
CA LEU A 17 24.59 0.49 -31.52
C LEU A 17 23.57 1.07 -30.54
N LEU A 18 22.28 0.86 -30.78
CA LEU A 18 21.21 1.32 -29.88
C LEU A 18 21.33 0.68 -28.48
N LEU A 19 21.62 -0.63 -28.44
CA LEU A 19 21.88 -1.33 -27.17
C LEU A 19 23.08 -0.74 -26.45
N PHE A 20 24.20 -0.52 -27.15
CA PHE A 20 25.40 0.07 -26.56
C PHE A 20 25.15 1.48 -25.99
N LEU A 21 24.47 2.35 -26.75
CA LEU A 21 24.09 3.69 -26.29
C LEU A 21 23.14 3.64 -25.08
N SER A 22 22.21 2.69 -25.05
CA SER A 22 21.32 2.49 -23.91
C SER A 22 22.07 2.06 -22.64
N LEU A 23 23.08 1.19 -22.77
CA LEU A 23 23.92 0.74 -21.66
C LEU A 23 24.79 1.89 -21.12
N ILE A 24 25.36 2.72 -22.01
CA ILE A 24 26.11 3.92 -21.59
C ILE A 24 25.19 4.89 -20.86
N SER A 25 24.02 5.18 -21.41
CA SER A 25 23.03 6.06 -20.77
C SER A 25 22.64 5.56 -19.39
N LEU A 26 22.41 4.25 -19.24
CA LEU A 26 22.11 3.62 -17.96
C LEU A 26 23.29 3.72 -16.98
N ALA A 27 24.52 3.46 -17.43
CA ALA A 27 25.72 3.57 -16.61
C ALA A 27 25.91 5.01 -16.11
N VAL A 28 25.81 6.01 -16.99
CA VAL A 28 25.88 7.43 -16.65
C VAL A 28 24.78 7.80 -15.66
N ALA A 29 23.53 7.39 -15.91
CA ALA A 29 22.41 7.64 -15.00
C ALA A 29 22.65 7.02 -13.60
N THR A 30 23.21 5.81 -13.52
CA THR A 30 23.53 5.17 -12.23
C THR A 30 24.65 5.89 -11.48
N ILE A 31 25.67 6.40 -12.19
CA ILE A 31 26.76 7.18 -11.61
C ILE A 31 26.24 8.51 -11.07
N PHE A 32 25.45 9.25 -11.87
CA PHE A 32 24.81 10.48 -11.42
C PHE A 32 23.87 10.25 -10.23
N TYR A 33 23.13 9.14 -10.22
CA TYR A 33 22.27 8.77 -9.09
C TYR A 33 23.09 8.49 -7.81
N LYS A 34 24.17 7.72 -7.90
CA LYS A 34 25.09 7.46 -6.77
C LYS A 34 25.74 8.76 -6.27
N HIS A 35 26.19 9.62 -7.18
CA HIS A 35 26.80 10.90 -6.83
C HIS A 35 25.80 11.85 -6.15
N LYS A 36 24.56 11.96 -6.66
CA LYS A 36 23.48 12.73 -6.03
C LYS A 36 23.09 12.16 -4.66
N SER A 37 23.15 10.84 -4.48
CA SER A 37 22.95 10.21 -3.18
C SER A 37 24.04 10.58 -2.17
N GLN A 38 25.29 10.73 -2.63
CA GLN A 38 26.43 11.13 -1.79
C GLN A 38 26.49 12.64 -1.53
N TYR A 39 25.98 13.50 -2.42
CA TYR A 39 26.00 14.96 -2.24
C TYR A 39 25.18 15.44 -1.03
N HIS A 40 24.17 14.68 -0.59
CA HIS A 40 23.37 14.99 0.60
C HIS A 40 23.99 14.47 1.92
N ARG A 41 25.33 14.36 2.01
CA ARG A 41 26.04 13.88 3.21
C ARG A 41 26.02 14.86 4.40
N HIS A 42 25.52 16.07 4.21
CA HIS A 42 25.45 17.08 5.27
C HIS A 42 24.01 17.45 5.61
N VAL A 43 23.41 16.72 6.55
CA VAL A 43 22.43 17.11 7.59
C VAL A 43 22.36 15.91 8.56
N ASN A 44 22.13 16.13 9.86
CA ASN A 44 21.89 15.11 10.90
C ASN A 44 20.69 14.19 10.58
N LEU A 45 20.81 13.36 9.54
CA LEU A 45 19.78 12.43 9.08
C LEU A 45 20.03 11.03 9.66
N PRO A 46 18.97 10.25 9.91
CA PRO A 46 19.11 8.86 10.31
C PRO A 46 19.96 8.03 9.34
N PRO A 47 20.58 6.93 9.82
CA PRO A 47 21.22 5.95 8.94
C PRO A 47 20.21 5.37 7.95
N GLY A 48 20.67 4.81 6.84
CA GLY A 48 19.80 4.11 5.89
C GLY A 48 20.12 4.39 4.42
N ARG A 49 19.41 3.70 3.53
CA ARG A 49 19.65 3.68 2.08
C ARG A 49 18.42 4.14 1.29
N ARG A 50 18.64 4.75 0.12
CA ARG A 50 17.54 5.25 -0.74
C ARG A 50 16.93 4.17 -1.64
N GLY A 51 17.60 3.03 -1.85
CA GLY A 51 17.15 1.99 -2.77
C GLY A 51 17.40 2.35 -4.25
N LEU A 52 16.58 1.80 -5.14
CA LEU A 52 16.68 2.00 -6.59
C LEU A 52 16.23 3.42 -7.01
N PRO A 53 16.69 3.93 -8.16
CA PRO A 53 16.18 5.18 -8.72
C PRO A 53 14.66 5.14 -8.89
N TYR A 54 13.99 6.26 -8.55
CA TYR A 54 12.53 6.48 -8.63
C TYR A 54 11.65 5.60 -7.72
N VAL A 55 11.92 4.29 -7.63
CA VAL A 55 11.09 3.34 -6.87
C VAL A 55 11.59 3.11 -5.45
N GLY A 56 12.85 3.42 -5.15
CA GLY A 56 13.43 3.23 -3.83
C GLY A 56 13.48 1.77 -3.40
N GLU A 57 13.00 1.49 -2.18
CA GLU A 57 12.88 0.15 -1.62
C GLU A 57 11.44 -0.40 -1.69
N THR A 58 10.56 0.26 -2.46
CA THR A 58 9.13 -0.08 -2.54
C THR A 58 8.88 -1.53 -2.97
N LEU A 59 9.69 -2.09 -3.88
CA LEU A 59 9.52 -3.47 -4.32
C LEU A 59 9.82 -4.48 -3.20
N ASP A 60 10.84 -4.23 -2.39
CA ASP A 60 11.16 -5.06 -1.23
C ASP A 60 10.09 -4.93 -0.14
N PHE A 61 9.62 -3.69 0.10
CA PHE A 61 8.50 -3.41 0.99
C PHE A 61 7.23 -4.19 0.58
N LEU A 62 6.86 -4.17 -0.70
CA LEU A 62 5.71 -4.92 -1.20
C LEU A 62 5.96 -6.44 -1.18
N SER A 63 7.18 -6.88 -1.54
CA SER A 63 7.53 -8.31 -1.59
C SER A 63 7.42 -8.98 -0.22
N THR A 64 7.92 -8.33 0.84
CA THR A 64 7.79 -8.83 2.22
C THR A 64 6.32 -8.95 2.64
N GLY A 65 5.48 -7.98 2.28
CA GLY A 65 4.04 -8.06 2.46
C GLY A 65 3.38 -9.21 1.71
N TRP A 66 3.67 -9.39 0.42
CA TRP A 66 3.13 -10.49 -0.40
C TRP A 66 3.58 -11.88 0.07
N LYS A 67 4.75 -11.97 0.71
CA LYS A 67 5.24 -13.20 1.36
C LYS A 67 4.61 -13.47 2.73
N GLY A 68 3.69 -12.61 3.17
CA GLY A 68 3.03 -12.73 4.47
C GLY A 68 3.93 -12.41 5.66
N ARG A 69 5.01 -11.66 5.45
CA ARG A 69 5.97 -11.23 6.49
C ARG A 69 6.31 -9.74 6.37
N PRO A 70 5.31 -8.83 6.37
CA PRO A 70 5.53 -7.40 6.17
C PRO A 70 6.49 -6.78 7.20
N GLU A 71 6.55 -7.33 8.41
CA GLU A 71 7.44 -6.89 9.49
C GLU A 71 8.93 -7.01 9.15
N ASN A 72 9.30 -7.98 8.28
CA ASN A 72 10.69 -8.22 7.93
C ASN A 72 11.33 -6.99 7.27
N PHE A 73 10.58 -6.22 6.48
CA PHE A 73 11.12 -5.01 5.86
C PHE A 73 11.73 -4.05 6.91
N VAL A 74 11.04 -3.87 8.03
CA VAL A 74 11.48 -3.00 9.12
C VAL A 74 12.55 -3.69 9.96
N LEU A 75 12.32 -4.95 10.37
CA LEU A 75 13.23 -5.68 11.25
C LEU A 75 14.62 -5.89 10.62
N ASP A 76 14.69 -6.17 9.33
CA ASP A 76 15.95 -6.36 8.61
C ASP A 76 16.77 -5.06 8.59
N ARG A 77 16.11 -3.92 8.39
CA ARG A 77 16.76 -2.60 8.36
C ARG A 77 17.17 -2.11 9.74
N VAL A 78 16.38 -2.41 10.77
CA VAL A 78 16.77 -2.15 12.17
C VAL A 78 18.04 -2.91 12.52
N ARG A 79 18.14 -4.18 12.13
CA ARG A 79 19.35 -5.01 12.33
C ARG A 79 20.53 -4.48 11.51
N GLU A 80 20.32 -4.23 10.22
CA GLU A 80 21.38 -3.77 9.31
C GLU A 80 21.97 -2.43 9.74
N PHE A 81 21.12 -1.46 10.09
CA PHE A 81 21.56 -0.11 10.47
C PHE A 81 21.83 0.03 11.97
N SER A 82 21.61 -1.03 12.76
CA SER A 82 21.73 -1.03 14.22
C SER A 82 21.01 0.17 14.86
N SER A 83 19.81 0.49 14.36
CA SER A 83 19.06 1.69 14.75
C SER A 83 17.55 1.48 14.59
N ASN A 84 16.79 1.91 15.58
CA ASN A 84 15.31 1.97 15.52
C ASN A 84 14.78 3.15 14.69
N VAL A 85 15.67 3.99 14.17
CA VAL A 85 15.32 5.10 13.28
C VAL A 85 16.20 5.02 12.05
N PHE A 86 15.60 4.92 10.87
CA PHE A 86 16.33 4.88 9.62
C PHE A 86 15.60 5.61 8.49
N LYS A 87 16.35 6.01 7.46
CA LYS A 87 15.81 6.62 6.23
C LYS A 87 15.73 5.62 5.10
N THR A 88 14.70 5.75 4.27
CA THR A 88 14.45 4.94 3.08
C THR A 88 13.68 5.75 2.03
N HIS A 89 13.34 5.14 0.89
CA HIS A 89 12.34 5.66 -0.04
C HIS A 89 11.27 4.58 -0.29
N ILE A 90 10.01 4.89 0.03
CA ILE A 90 8.87 3.99 -0.19
C ILE A 90 7.80 4.77 -0.95
N VAL A 91 7.17 4.13 -1.94
CA VAL A 91 6.21 4.74 -2.89
C VAL A 91 6.78 6.00 -3.55
N GLY A 92 8.08 6.00 -3.87
CA GLY A 92 8.77 7.12 -4.51
C GLY A 92 8.91 8.38 -3.63
N LYS A 93 8.66 8.28 -2.32
CA LYS A 93 8.84 9.39 -1.36
C LYS A 93 10.03 9.10 -0.44
N PRO A 94 10.86 10.11 -0.11
CA PRO A 94 11.81 10.00 1.00
C PRO A 94 11.05 9.78 2.31
N THR A 95 11.46 8.78 3.09
CA THR A 95 10.73 8.34 4.29
C THR A 95 11.71 8.14 5.43
N ALA A 96 11.36 8.64 6.63
CA ALA A 96 11.99 8.23 7.87
C ALA A 96 11.09 7.22 8.56
N VAL A 97 11.63 6.05 8.89
CA VAL A 97 10.94 4.99 9.64
C VAL A 97 11.40 5.07 11.08
N LEU A 98 10.43 5.16 11.99
CA LEU A 98 10.64 5.09 13.43
C LEU A 98 9.99 3.78 13.90
N SER A 99 10.79 2.86 14.44
CA SER A 99 10.32 1.57 14.93
C SER A 99 10.37 1.48 16.46
N GLY A 100 9.58 0.55 17.00
CA GLY A 100 9.49 0.32 18.44
C GLY A 100 8.52 1.26 19.16
N ALA A 101 8.31 0.99 20.45
CA ALA A 101 7.31 1.67 21.25
C ALA A 101 7.56 3.19 21.36
N GLU A 102 8.81 3.59 21.57
CA GLU A 102 9.19 5.01 21.67
C GLU A 102 8.94 5.78 20.36
N GLY A 103 9.29 5.19 19.22
CA GLY A 103 9.06 5.78 17.91
C GLY A 103 7.57 5.94 17.61
N ASN A 104 6.79 4.88 17.85
CA ASN A 104 5.34 4.91 17.68
C ASN A 104 4.69 5.96 18.59
N LYS A 105 5.05 5.98 19.88
CA LYS A 105 4.56 6.97 20.85
C LYS A 105 4.87 8.38 20.37
N PHE A 106 6.11 8.65 19.96
CA PHE A 106 6.52 9.97 19.47
C PHE A 106 5.68 10.43 18.28
N VAL A 107 5.44 9.57 17.29
CA VAL A 107 4.59 9.91 16.13
C VAL A 107 3.15 10.16 16.55
N PHE A 108 2.55 9.26 17.33
CA PHE A 108 1.13 9.35 17.70
C PHE A 108 0.83 10.50 18.67
N THR A 109 1.70 10.82 19.63
CA THR A 109 1.46 11.94 20.57
C THR A 109 1.67 13.32 19.94
N ASN A 110 2.38 13.37 18.81
CA ASN A 110 2.69 14.61 18.08
C ASN A 110 1.92 14.74 16.76
N GLU A 111 0.87 13.94 16.58
CA GLU A 111 0.00 14.05 15.42
C GLU A 111 -0.71 15.41 15.40
N ASN A 112 -0.75 16.05 14.22
CA ASN A 112 -1.20 17.42 13.97
C ASN A 112 -0.38 18.52 14.67
N LYS A 113 0.76 18.17 15.30
CA LYS A 113 1.73 19.13 15.86
C LYS A 113 3.03 19.14 15.06
N LEU A 114 3.64 17.95 14.94
CA LEU A 114 4.87 17.72 14.16
C LEU A 114 4.62 16.89 12.92
N PHE A 115 3.56 16.06 12.94
CA PHE A 115 3.22 15.14 11.87
C PHE A 115 1.81 15.42 11.33
N VAL A 116 1.62 15.22 10.03
CA VAL A 116 0.30 15.22 9.41
C VAL A 116 0.10 13.90 8.68
N ALA A 117 -1.16 13.43 8.61
CA ALA A 117 -1.49 12.25 7.84
C ALA A 117 -1.11 12.44 6.37
N TRP A 118 -0.52 11.41 5.78
CA TRP A 118 -0.19 11.37 4.36
C TRP A 118 -0.78 10.09 3.76
N TRP A 119 -1.43 10.21 2.61
CA TRP A 119 -1.95 9.08 1.85
C TRP A 119 -1.37 9.07 0.43
N PRO A 120 -1.17 7.88 -0.17
CA PRO A 120 -0.83 7.76 -1.58
C PRO A 120 -1.86 8.43 -2.50
N ASP A 121 -1.41 8.91 -3.66
CA ASP A 121 -2.27 9.57 -4.66
C ASP A 121 -3.47 8.71 -5.08
N SER A 122 -3.32 7.39 -5.12
CA SER A 122 -4.41 6.44 -5.45
C SER A 122 -5.55 6.50 -4.43
N VAL A 123 -5.21 6.54 -3.14
CA VAL A 123 -6.19 6.66 -2.05
C VAL A 123 -6.90 8.01 -2.13
N ASN A 124 -6.16 9.09 -2.37
CA ASN A 124 -6.73 10.44 -2.50
C ASN A 124 -7.69 10.57 -3.70
N LYS A 125 -7.49 9.80 -4.77
CA LYS A 125 -8.40 9.79 -5.92
C LYS A 125 -9.71 9.04 -5.66
N ILE A 126 -9.65 7.98 -4.84
CA ILE A 126 -10.79 7.13 -4.51
C ILE A 126 -11.68 7.80 -3.47
N PHE A 127 -11.07 8.45 -2.50
CA PHE A 127 -11.76 9.26 -1.51
C PHE A 127 -11.45 10.73 -1.81
N PRO A 128 -12.06 11.33 -2.85
CA PRO A 128 -11.86 12.74 -3.12
C PRO A 128 -12.39 13.53 -1.92
N PHE A 129 -11.45 14.02 -1.12
CA PHE A 129 -11.72 15.02 -0.11
C PHE A 129 -12.30 16.25 -0.83
N THR A 130 -13.23 16.96 -0.19
CA THR A 130 -13.85 18.13 -0.83
C THR A 130 -12.74 19.07 -1.32
N GLU A 131 -12.92 19.77 -2.44
CA GLU A 131 -11.88 20.61 -3.08
C GLU A 131 -11.18 21.59 -2.11
N THR A 132 -11.85 21.90 -0.99
CA THR A 132 -11.42 22.79 0.08
C THR A 132 -10.70 22.12 1.26
N SER A 133 -10.65 20.80 1.36
CA SER A 133 -10.14 20.07 2.53
C SER A 133 -8.83 19.34 2.25
N SER A 134 -7.84 19.58 3.10
CA SER A 134 -6.59 18.83 3.10
C SER A 134 -6.78 17.41 3.63
N VAL A 135 -5.89 16.49 3.24
CA VAL A 135 -5.80 15.13 3.82
C VAL A 135 -5.81 15.15 5.36
N ALA A 136 -5.12 16.12 5.95
CA ALA A 136 -5.04 16.27 7.39
C ALA A 136 -6.38 16.69 8.01
N GLU A 137 -7.18 17.51 7.32
CA GLU A 137 -8.50 17.92 7.77
C GLU A 137 -9.52 16.79 7.66
N GLU A 138 -9.51 16.04 6.56
CA GLU A 138 -10.43 14.91 6.45
C GLU A 138 -10.08 13.79 7.43
N SER A 139 -8.79 13.47 7.62
CA SER A 139 -8.35 12.55 8.66
C SER A 139 -8.85 12.99 10.05
N ARG A 140 -8.78 14.29 10.36
CA ARG A 140 -9.32 14.86 11.60
C ARG A 140 -10.85 14.73 11.67
N ARG A 141 -11.56 14.99 10.57
CA ARG A 141 -13.02 14.85 10.50
C ARG A 141 -13.45 13.41 10.73
N MET A 142 -12.86 12.46 10.01
CA MET A 142 -13.14 11.03 10.15
C MET A 142 -12.90 10.56 11.59
N ARG A 143 -11.79 10.97 12.21
CA ARG A 143 -11.48 10.67 13.62
C ARG A 143 -12.48 11.25 14.62
N ARG A 144 -13.15 12.36 14.30
CA ARG A 144 -14.22 12.91 15.14
C ARG A 144 -15.54 12.15 15.00
N LEU A 145 -15.79 11.57 13.83
CA LEU A 145 -17.02 10.83 13.54
C LEU A 145 -16.97 9.38 14.06
N LEU A 146 -15.85 8.68 13.87
CA LEU A 146 -15.70 7.26 14.23
C LEU A 146 -16.09 6.91 15.67
N PRO A 147 -15.69 7.68 16.72
CA PRO A 147 -16.05 7.35 18.09
C PRO A 147 -17.55 7.29 18.35
N GLN A 148 -18.37 8.02 17.57
CA GLN A 148 -19.82 7.99 17.73
C GLN A 148 -20.43 6.65 17.31
N PHE A 149 -19.87 6.03 16.27
CA PHE A 149 -20.25 4.69 15.81
C PHE A 149 -19.68 3.59 16.69
N MET A 150 -18.60 3.86 17.43
CA MET A 150 -17.90 2.90 18.28
C MET A 150 -18.24 3.05 19.77
N LYS A 151 -19.31 3.77 20.11
CA LYS A 151 -19.75 3.89 21.51
C LYS A 151 -20.22 2.54 22.05
N PRO A 152 -20.07 2.26 23.36
CA PRO A 152 -20.52 1.01 23.97
C PRO A 152 -21.98 0.65 23.63
N GLU A 153 -22.88 1.63 23.60
CA GLU A 153 -24.30 1.43 23.30
C GLU A 153 -24.56 1.09 21.82
N ALA A 154 -23.70 1.54 20.92
CA ALA A 154 -23.74 1.15 19.51
C ALA A 154 -23.19 -0.26 19.34
N LEU A 155 -22.03 -0.56 19.95
CA LEU A 155 -21.40 -1.87 19.91
C LEU A 155 -22.30 -2.98 20.46
N GLN A 156 -23.01 -2.74 21.57
CA GLN A 156 -23.98 -3.71 22.11
C GLN A 156 -25.08 -4.07 21.09
N ARG A 157 -25.57 -3.09 20.33
CA ARG A 157 -26.54 -3.34 19.25
C ARG A 157 -25.90 -4.07 18.07
N TYR A 158 -24.65 -3.78 17.76
CA TYR A 158 -23.93 -4.43 16.66
C TYR A 158 -23.71 -5.92 16.93
N VAL A 159 -23.48 -6.32 18.19
CA VAL A 159 -23.30 -7.74 18.55
C VAL A 159 -24.47 -8.60 18.08
N GLY A 160 -25.71 -8.17 18.31
CA GLY A 160 -26.89 -8.93 17.87
C GLY A 160 -26.96 -9.09 16.35
N VAL A 161 -26.60 -8.04 15.60
CA VAL A 161 -26.53 -8.09 14.14
C VAL A 161 -25.39 -8.99 13.66
N MET A 162 -24.20 -8.88 14.27
CA MET A 162 -23.04 -9.70 13.93
C MET A 162 -23.29 -11.20 14.17
N ASP A 163 -24.00 -11.53 15.25
CA ASP A 163 -24.38 -12.88 15.65
C ASP A 163 -25.43 -13.49 14.70
N ASP A 164 -26.46 -12.71 14.33
CA ASP A 164 -27.42 -13.11 13.30
C ASP A 164 -26.76 -13.39 11.95
N VAL A 165 -25.91 -12.46 11.48
CA VAL A 165 -25.16 -12.62 10.23
C VAL A 165 -24.22 -13.83 10.31
N ALA A 166 -23.56 -14.06 11.45
CA ALA A 166 -22.66 -15.19 11.63
C ALA A 166 -23.40 -16.51 11.50
N ARG A 167 -24.53 -16.69 12.21
CA ARG A 167 -25.36 -17.89 12.12
C ARG A 167 -25.78 -18.20 10.69
N ARG A 168 -26.30 -17.20 9.97
CA ARG A 168 -26.71 -17.35 8.56
C ARG A 168 -25.53 -17.68 7.64
N HIS A 169 -24.38 -17.06 7.89
CA HIS A 169 -23.17 -17.32 7.11
C HIS A 169 -22.65 -18.75 7.33
N PHE A 170 -22.62 -19.25 8.56
CA PHE A 170 -22.25 -20.63 8.87
C PHE A 170 -23.20 -21.64 8.22
N ALA A 171 -24.50 -21.47 8.42
CA ALA A 171 -25.52 -22.36 7.86
C ALA A 171 -25.47 -22.44 6.32
N SER A 172 -25.24 -21.31 5.65
CA SER A 172 -25.23 -21.27 4.18
C SER A 172 -23.91 -21.70 3.55
N SER A 173 -22.77 -21.43 4.20
CA SER A 173 -21.46 -21.48 3.55
C SER A 173 -20.47 -22.47 4.17
N TRP A 174 -20.74 -22.97 5.38
CA TRP A 174 -19.81 -23.82 6.14
C TRP A 174 -20.39 -25.20 6.44
N GLU A 175 -21.64 -25.26 6.90
CA GLU A 175 -22.28 -26.52 7.30
C GLU A 175 -22.39 -27.51 6.14
N GLY A 176 -22.26 -28.81 6.47
CA GLY A 176 -22.32 -29.90 5.50
C GLY A 176 -21.11 -30.03 4.58
N ARG A 177 -20.00 -29.33 4.86
CA ARG A 177 -18.74 -29.41 4.11
C ARG A 177 -17.65 -30.04 4.97
N ASP A 178 -16.92 -31.01 4.41
CA ASP A 178 -15.78 -31.65 5.09
C ASP A 178 -14.59 -30.71 5.25
N ALA A 179 -14.45 -29.74 4.34
CA ALA A 179 -13.41 -28.72 4.37
C ALA A 179 -13.91 -27.41 3.75
N VAL A 180 -13.39 -26.29 4.25
CA VAL A 180 -13.70 -24.95 3.76
C VAL A 180 -12.46 -24.07 3.67
N GLU A 181 -12.46 -23.14 2.71
CA GLU A 181 -11.46 -22.08 2.66
C GLU A 181 -11.89 -20.91 3.54
N VAL A 182 -11.24 -20.76 4.70
CA VAL A 182 -11.64 -19.76 5.71
C VAL A 182 -11.44 -18.32 5.23
N PHE A 183 -10.36 -18.03 4.50
CA PHE A 183 -10.03 -16.65 4.14
C PHE A 183 -11.08 -15.97 3.23
N PRO A 184 -11.53 -16.59 2.12
CA PRO A 184 -12.64 -16.06 1.33
C PRO A 184 -13.95 -15.91 2.12
N LEU A 185 -14.28 -16.90 2.95
CA LEU A 185 -15.51 -16.89 3.76
C LEU A 185 -15.49 -15.79 4.82
N ALA A 186 -14.38 -15.62 5.53
CA ALA A 186 -14.20 -14.54 6.51
C ALA A 186 -14.32 -13.16 5.85
N LYS A 187 -13.75 -12.98 4.65
CA LYS A 187 -13.93 -11.74 3.87
C LYS A 187 -15.40 -11.48 3.54
N ASN A 188 -16.12 -12.49 3.07
CA ASN A 188 -17.54 -12.36 2.75
C ASN A 188 -18.38 -12.05 4.00
N TYR A 189 -18.10 -12.73 5.13
CA TYR A 189 -18.75 -12.45 6.41
C TYR A 189 -18.55 -11.00 6.86
N THR A 190 -17.30 -10.52 6.89
CA THR A 190 -17.01 -9.13 7.30
C THR A 190 -17.66 -8.09 6.38
N PHE A 191 -17.72 -8.38 5.07
CA PHE A 191 -18.41 -7.54 4.12
C PHE A 191 -19.93 -7.49 4.37
N TRP A 192 -20.55 -8.65 4.62
CA TRP A 192 -21.97 -8.73 4.97
C TRP A 192 -22.29 -7.95 6.24
N VAL A 193 -21.47 -8.12 7.29
CA VAL A 193 -21.60 -7.35 8.53
C VAL A 193 -21.52 -5.85 8.26
N ALA A 194 -20.57 -5.40 7.42
CA ALA A 194 -20.44 -3.98 7.07
C ALA A 194 -21.68 -3.46 6.31
N CYS A 195 -22.19 -4.21 5.33
CA CYS A 195 -23.42 -3.84 4.61
C CYS A 195 -24.64 -3.78 5.54
N ARG A 196 -24.76 -4.70 6.49
CA ARG A 196 -25.85 -4.72 7.48
C ARG A 196 -25.79 -3.52 8.41
N LEU A 197 -24.60 -3.24 8.95
CA LEU A 197 -24.43 -2.21 9.98
C LEU A 197 -24.43 -0.79 9.43
N PHE A 198 -23.84 -0.57 8.25
CA PHE A 198 -23.61 0.78 7.73
C PHE A 198 -24.53 1.17 6.56
N LEU A 199 -25.06 0.18 5.82
CA LEU A 199 -25.95 0.43 4.68
C LEU A 199 -27.38 -0.07 4.94
N SER A 200 -27.63 -0.71 6.09
CA SER A 200 -28.92 -1.34 6.44
C SER A 200 -29.39 -2.33 5.37
N LEU A 201 -28.47 -2.99 4.66
CA LEU A 201 -28.77 -3.97 3.61
C LEU A 201 -28.77 -5.39 4.18
N ASP A 202 -29.90 -6.10 4.07
CA ASP A 202 -30.01 -7.52 4.45
C ASP A 202 -30.04 -8.50 3.29
N ASP A 203 -30.55 -8.03 2.15
CA ASP A 203 -30.83 -8.86 1.00
C ASP A 203 -29.50 -9.34 0.36
N PRO A 204 -29.25 -10.67 0.31
CA PRO A 204 -28.03 -11.22 -0.26
C PRO A 204 -27.80 -10.81 -1.73
N GLU A 205 -28.87 -10.65 -2.51
CA GLU A 205 -28.76 -10.26 -3.92
C GLU A 205 -28.25 -8.83 -4.03
N ARG A 206 -28.84 -7.91 -3.27
CA ARG A 206 -28.38 -6.52 -3.20
C ARG A 206 -26.98 -6.39 -2.62
N ILE A 207 -26.60 -7.22 -1.65
CA ILE A 207 -25.23 -7.21 -1.10
C ILE A 207 -24.23 -7.67 -2.16
N ALA A 208 -24.56 -8.68 -2.96
CA ALA A 208 -23.70 -9.18 -4.03
C ALA A 208 -23.39 -8.10 -5.08
N GLU A 209 -24.32 -7.17 -5.36
CA GLU A 209 -24.10 -6.03 -6.26
C GLU A 209 -22.95 -5.12 -5.80
N PHE A 210 -22.71 -4.99 -4.49
CA PHE A 210 -21.63 -4.15 -3.95
C PHE A 210 -20.27 -4.83 -3.90
N VAL A 211 -20.20 -6.16 -4.05
CA VAL A 211 -18.95 -6.92 -3.91
C VAL A 211 -17.93 -6.51 -4.97
N VAL A 212 -18.37 -6.40 -6.24
CA VAL A 212 -17.49 -6.03 -7.36
C VAL A 212 -16.99 -4.58 -7.22
N PRO A 213 -17.86 -3.56 -7.06
CA PRO A 213 -17.42 -2.19 -6.82
C PRO A 213 -16.48 -2.05 -5.61
N PHE A 214 -16.77 -2.75 -4.51
CA PHE A 214 -15.91 -2.72 -3.33
C PHE A 214 -14.52 -3.31 -3.62
N LYS A 215 -14.45 -4.42 -4.38
CA LYS A 215 -13.18 -5.03 -4.79
C LYS A 215 -12.38 -4.09 -5.70
N ASP A 216 -13.03 -3.39 -6.61
CA ASP A 216 -12.38 -2.44 -7.52
C ASP A 216 -11.80 -1.26 -6.73
N VAL A 217 -12.55 -0.73 -5.77
CA VAL A 217 -12.10 0.31 -4.84
C VAL A 217 -10.89 -0.18 -4.02
N ALA A 218 -10.98 -1.35 -3.38
CA ALA A 218 -9.89 -1.91 -2.58
C ALA A 218 -8.62 -2.16 -3.41
N THR A 219 -8.78 -2.66 -4.63
CA THR A 219 -7.66 -2.89 -5.57
C THR A 219 -7.06 -1.56 -6.01
N GLY A 220 -7.90 -0.58 -6.33
CA GLY A 220 -7.50 0.77 -6.72
C GLY A 220 -6.62 1.47 -5.68
N MET A 221 -6.91 1.32 -4.38
CA MET A 221 -6.10 1.92 -3.31
C MET A 221 -4.65 1.41 -3.31
N LEU A 222 -4.45 0.15 -3.69
CA LEU A 222 -3.14 -0.49 -3.74
C LEU A 222 -2.38 -0.21 -5.04
N THR A 223 -3.05 0.39 -6.03
CA THR A 223 -2.38 0.79 -7.27
C THR A 223 -1.46 1.98 -6.99
N ASN A 224 -0.17 1.83 -7.26
CA ASN A 224 0.76 2.95 -7.25
C ASN A 224 1.23 3.17 -8.68
N LYS A 225 1.62 4.41 -9.04
CA LYS A 225 2.22 4.71 -10.36
C LYS A 225 3.43 3.81 -10.69
N ILE A 226 4.05 3.20 -9.68
CA ILE A 226 5.18 2.27 -9.78
C ILE A 226 4.73 0.84 -10.14
N THR A 227 3.49 0.44 -9.79
CA THR A 227 2.95 -0.91 -10.00
C THR A 227 2.10 -1.05 -11.26
N GLN A 228 1.90 0.03 -12.04
CA GLN A 228 1.08 0.01 -13.27
C GLN A 228 1.78 -0.60 -14.50
N PHE A 229 2.92 -1.27 -14.32
CA PHE A 229 3.59 -2.04 -15.38
C PHE A 229 3.21 -3.53 -15.30
N ARG A 230 1.91 -3.83 -15.30
CA ARG A 230 1.42 -5.19 -15.50
C ARG A 230 0.23 -5.20 -16.43
#